data_AF-E4XJ13-F1
#
_entry.id   AF-E4XJ13-F1
#
_cell.length_a   1.000
_cell.length_b   1.000
_cell.length_c   1.000
_cell.angle_alpha   90.00
_cell.angle_beta   90.00
_cell.angle_gamma   90.00
#
_symmetry.space_group_name_H-M   'P 1'
#
loop_
_entity.id
_entity.type
_entity.pdbx_description
1 polymer ?
#
loop_
_entity_poly.entity_id
_entity_poly.type
_entity_poly.pdbx_seq_one_letter_code
_entity_poly.pdbx_strand_id
1 'polypeptide(L)'
;MKLSIFFLAVSSAYQVDKIPEPNDKFNVYALPMGHGEGTIIQCPAGADGSGGELSIFDLGALVKYYEWWDVVKFLGDYPIRYMFLTHADETHTSFFPKVFPTNPAETETYPNLSELQQIYHTCPFDNYSFGSCNSCPQDTSVMDWLEYNKQKTVMVNDGEACGTAACIANGGDLKKCTCSDDRGISLCPQNPEIKLDFIAASLNNCERDRFGQLNSDKDSLVAKLSWNDFSMMLMGDNKSPDQEKIR
;
A
#
# COMPACT_ATOMS: atom_id res chain seq x y z
N MET A 1 -42.64 37.49 25.84
CA MET A 1 -42.19 36.08 25.76
C MET A 1 -41.24 35.97 24.58
N LYS A 2 -39.92 35.84 24.81
CA LYS A 2 -38.94 35.64 23.72
C LYS A 2 -38.72 34.14 23.56
N LEU A 3 -39.13 33.60 22.41
CA LEU A 3 -38.92 32.21 22.04
C LEU A 3 -37.52 32.11 21.41
N SER A 4 -36.55 31.59 22.16
CA SER A 4 -35.23 31.27 21.63
C SER A 4 -35.30 29.87 21.00
N ILE A 5 -35.27 29.81 19.68
CA ILE A 5 -35.14 28.56 18.93
C ILE A 5 -33.65 28.18 18.96
N PHE A 6 -33.31 27.14 19.71
CA PHE A 6 -32.01 26.49 19.61
C PHE A 6 -32.01 25.67 18.31
N PHE A 7 -31.26 26.12 17.31
CA PHE A 7 -30.84 25.26 16.21
C PHE A 7 -29.80 24.28 16.77
N LEU A 8 -30.24 23.04 17.04
CA LEU A 8 -29.32 21.92 17.16
C LEU A 8 -28.74 21.68 15.76
N ALA A 9 -27.52 22.15 15.55
CA ALA A 9 -26.70 21.71 14.43
C ALA A 9 -26.43 20.22 14.65
N VAL A 10 -27.17 19.36 13.94
CA VAL A 10 -26.85 17.94 13.85
C VAL A 10 -25.61 17.85 12.97
N SER A 11 -24.42 17.89 13.59
CA SER A 11 -23.21 17.46 12.90
C SER A 11 -23.38 15.96 12.65
N SER A 12 -23.64 15.57 11.40
CA SER A 12 -23.50 14.17 11.00
C SER A 12 -22.04 13.79 11.24
N ALA A 13 -21.77 13.14 12.37
CA ALA A 13 -20.46 12.58 12.64
C ALA A 13 -20.17 11.57 11.52
N TYR A 14 -19.10 11.82 10.77
CA TYR A 14 -18.60 10.85 9.80
C TYR A 14 -18.30 9.54 10.55
N GLN A 15 -18.93 8.45 10.12
CA GLN A 15 -18.71 7.12 10.68
C GLN A 15 -18.02 6.26 9.63
N VAL A 16 -16.86 5.75 10.00
CA VAL A 16 -16.16 4.71 9.24
C VAL A 16 -16.58 3.37 9.80
N ASP A 17 -17.16 2.52 8.97
CA ASP A 17 -17.46 1.14 9.33
C ASP A 17 -16.20 0.27 9.22
N LYS A 18 -16.20 -0.84 9.95
CA LYS A 18 -15.19 -1.88 9.72
C LYS A 18 -15.39 -2.47 8.32
N ILE A 19 -14.31 -2.94 7.72
CA ILE A 19 -14.38 -3.77 6.52
C ILE A 19 -15.35 -4.93 6.80
N PRO A 20 -16.25 -5.26 5.86
CA PRO A 20 -17.17 -6.37 6.03
C PRO A 20 -16.46 -7.69 6.33
N GLU A 21 -17.14 -8.56 7.06
CA GLU A 21 -16.66 -9.93 7.30
C GLU A 21 -16.36 -10.63 5.96
N PRO A 22 -15.23 -11.36 5.87
CA PRO A 22 -14.91 -12.18 4.72
C PRO A 22 -16.07 -13.09 4.32
N ASN A 23 -16.32 -13.19 3.03
CA ASN A 23 -17.34 -14.05 2.44
C ASN A 23 -16.73 -14.83 1.26
N ASP A 24 -17.55 -15.60 0.56
CA ASP A 24 -17.12 -16.39 -0.61
C ASP A 24 -16.73 -15.55 -1.83
N LYS A 25 -16.68 -14.21 -1.71
CA LYS A 25 -16.34 -13.29 -2.80
C LYS A 25 -14.96 -12.69 -2.59
N PHE A 26 -14.34 -12.38 -3.72
CA PHE A 26 -13.18 -11.53 -3.77
C PHE A 26 -13.61 -10.07 -3.73
N ASN A 27 -13.12 -9.31 -2.74
CA ASN A 27 -13.52 -7.92 -2.55
C ASN A 27 -12.32 -6.99 -2.72
N VAL A 28 -12.52 -5.90 -3.44
CA VAL A 28 -11.53 -4.83 -3.63
C VAL A 28 -12.16 -3.52 -3.18
N TYR A 29 -11.53 -2.84 -2.24
CA TYR A 29 -12.00 -1.61 -1.62
C TYR A 29 -11.04 -0.47 -1.96
N ALA A 30 -11.52 0.54 -2.68
CA ALA A 30 -10.80 1.79 -2.85
C ALA A 30 -11.12 2.72 -1.68
N LEU A 31 -10.10 3.13 -0.95
CA LEU A 31 -10.23 4.03 0.20
C LEU A 31 -10.28 5.49 -0.27
N PRO A 32 -11.04 6.37 0.43
CA PRO A 32 -11.18 7.78 0.06
C PRO A 32 -9.96 8.60 0.49
N MET A 33 -8.78 8.23 -0.02
CA MET A 33 -7.54 8.99 0.15
C MET A 33 -7.66 10.32 -0.63
N GLY A 34 -7.09 11.41 -0.12
CA GLY A 34 -7.17 12.68 -0.88
C GLY A 34 -6.06 12.89 -1.87
N HIS A 35 -4.85 12.51 -1.50
CA HIS A 35 -3.71 12.43 -2.38
C HIS A 35 -3.17 11.00 -2.32
N GLY A 36 -2.81 10.48 -3.49
CA GLY A 36 -2.45 9.08 -3.75
C GLY A 36 -3.61 8.10 -3.62
N GLU A 37 -3.29 6.82 -3.73
CA GLU A 37 -4.24 5.71 -3.67
C GLU A 37 -4.19 4.99 -2.32
N GLY A 38 -5.29 4.29 -2.01
CA GLY A 38 -5.31 3.26 -0.99
C GLY A 38 -6.28 2.18 -1.45
N THR A 39 -5.80 0.99 -1.73
CA THR A 39 -6.64 -0.14 -2.15
C THR A 39 -6.42 -1.31 -1.21
N ILE A 40 -7.52 -1.81 -0.64
CA ILE A 40 -7.53 -3.01 0.19
C ILE A 40 -8.15 -4.14 -0.61
N ILE A 41 -7.46 -5.27 -0.68
CA ILE A 41 -7.93 -6.49 -1.31
C ILE A 41 -8.20 -7.49 -0.20
N GLN A 42 -9.39 -8.08 -0.16
CA GLN A 42 -9.77 -9.12 0.78
C GLN A 42 -9.98 -10.44 0.05
N CYS A 43 -9.24 -11.46 0.47
CA CYS A 43 -9.37 -12.80 -0.06
C CYS A 43 -10.74 -13.41 0.27
N PRO A 44 -11.30 -14.26 -0.61
CA PRO A 44 -12.52 -15.00 -0.29
C PRO A 44 -12.26 -15.91 0.91
N ALA A 45 -13.27 -16.05 1.77
CA ALA A 45 -13.29 -17.04 2.82
C ALA A 45 -13.86 -18.37 2.31
N GLY A 46 -13.20 -19.47 2.68
CA GLY A 46 -13.68 -20.83 2.49
C GLY A 46 -14.79 -21.18 3.48
N ALA A 47 -15.51 -22.26 3.18
CA ALA A 47 -16.61 -22.75 4.03
C ALA A 47 -16.16 -23.19 5.44
N ASP A 48 -14.87 -23.44 5.63
CA ASP A 48 -14.24 -23.77 6.91
C ASP A 48 -13.79 -22.53 7.70
N GLY A 49 -14.03 -21.32 7.18
CA GLY A 49 -13.61 -20.05 7.78
C GLY A 49 -12.15 -19.69 7.54
N SER A 50 -11.42 -20.48 6.75
CA SER A 50 -10.08 -20.10 6.27
C SER A 50 -10.18 -19.02 5.19
N GLY A 51 -9.13 -18.21 5.01
CA GLY A 51 -9.14 -17.10 4.06
C GLY A 51 -9.41 -15.74 4.72
N GLY A 52 -9.85 -14.76 3.94
CA GLY A 52 -10.17 -13.42 4.44
C GLY A 52 -8.95 -12.54 4.74
N GLU A 53 -7.74 -13.01 4.43
CA GLU A 53 -6.52 -12.22 4.56
C GLU A 53 -6.58 -10.99 3.64
N LEU A 54 -5.94 -9.91 4.09
CA LEU A 54 -5.92 -8.64 3.38
C LEU A 54 -4.58 -8.40 2.70
N SER A 55 -4.63 -7.79 1.52
CA SER A 55 -3.47 -7.16 0.87
C SER A 55 -3.72 -5.67 0.70
N ILE A 56 -2.68 -4.86 0.86
CA ILE A 56 -2.78 -3.40 0.88
C ILE A 56 -1.91 -2.80 -0.22
N PHE A 57 -2.49 -1.97 -1.08
CA PHE A 57 -1.80 -1.19 -2.10
C PHE A 57 -1.91 0.28 -1.74
N ASP A 58 -0.78 0.84 -1.32
CA ASP A 58 -0.66 2.20 -0.78
C ASP A 58 -1.63 2.49 0.37
N LEU A 59 -1.35 3.55 1.12
CA LEU A 59 -2.24 4.05 2.16
C LEU A 59 -2.38 5.57 2.13
N GLY A 60 -2.21 6.18 0.96
CA GLY A 60 -2.48 7.59 0.76
C GLY A 60 -1.69 8.55 1.67
N ALA A 61 -2.15 9.80 1.69
CA ALA A 61 -1.83 10.78 2.72
C ALA A 61 -3.06 11.48 3.31
N LEU A 62 -2.78 12.18 4.42
CA LEU A 62 -3.70 12.96 5.24
C LEU A 62 -4.74 13.72 4.40
N VAL A 63 -6.01 13.45 4.70
CA VAL A 63 -7.12 14.33 4.33
C VAL A 63 -7.92 14.76 5.53
N LYS A 64 -8.48 15.96 5.41
CA LYS A 64 -9.32 16.62 6.42
C LYS A 64 -10.45 15.75 7.00
N TYR A 65 -10.85 14.68 6.32
CA TYR A 65 -12.03 13.87 6.69
C TYR A 65 -11.77 12.35 6.69
N TYR A 66 -10.55 11.88 6.42
CA TYR A 66 -10.19 10.47 6.47
C TYR A 66 -8.73 10.32 6.92
N GLU A 67 -8.57 9.81 8.13
CA GLU A 67 -7.33 9.87 8.86
C GLU A 67 -6.75 8.46 9.07
N TRP A 68 -5.50 8.35 9.51
CA TRP A 68 -4.86 7.04 9.66
C TRP A 68 -5.60 6.12 10.65
N TRP A 69 -6.23 6.67 11.69
CA TRP A 69 -7.03 5.88 12.63
C TRP A 69 -8.33 5.36 12.01
N ASP A 70 -8.84 6.03 10.98
CA ASP A 70 -9.99 5.55 10.21
C ASP A 70 -9.60 4.32 9.38
N VAL A 71 -8.37 4.29 8.84
CA VAL A 71 -7.80 3.11 8.20
C VAL A 71 -7.63 1.98 9.21
N VAL A 72 -7.06 2.25 10.40
CA VAL A 72 -6.96 1.25 11.48
C VAL A 72 -8.33 0.67 11.82
N LYS A 73 -9.34 1.53 11.99
CA LYS A 73 -10.71 1.11 12.27
C LYS A 73 -11.31 0.29 11.13
N PHE A 74 -11.09 0.71 9.88
CA PHE A 74 -11.57 0.01 8.70
C PHE A 74 -10.97 -1.38 8.59
N LEU A 75 -9.64 -1.52 8.72
CA LEU A 75 -8.94 -2.80 8.61
C LEU A 75 -9.27 -3.77 9.74
N GLY A 76 -9.63 -3.28 10.93
CA GLY A 76 -9.96 -4.15 12.06
C GLY A 76 -8.80 -5.06 12.45
N ASP A 77 -9.11 -6.32 12.80
CA ASP A 77 -8.13 -7.33 13.25
C ASP A 77 -7.86 -8.41 12.19
N TYR A 78 -8.23 -8.14 10.93
CA TYR A 78 -8.02 -9.11 9.85
C TYR A 78 -6.52 -9.23 9.54
N PRO A 79 -6.02 -10.46 9.28
CA PRO A 79 -4.62 -10.69 9.02
C PRO A 79 -4.19 -10.02 7.71
N ILE A 80 -3.15 -9.17 7.79
CA ILE A 80 -2.52 -8.58 6.62
C ILE A 80 -1.44 -9.52 6.10
N ARG A 81 -1.49 -9.85 4.81
CA ARG A 81 -0.56 -10.78 4.16
C ARG A 81 0.50 -10.06 3.33
N TYR A 82 0.09 -9.08 2.54
CA TYR A 82 0.97 -8.34 1.66
C TYR A 82 0.71 -6.84 1.74
N MET A 83 1.78 -6.07 1.58
CA MET A 83 1.72 -4.62 1.41
C MET A 83 2.51 -4.24 0.17
N PHE A 84 2.03 -3.26 -0.58
CA PHE A 84 2.62 -2.78 -1.80
C PHE A 84 2.70 -1.25 -1.72
N LEU A 85 3.91 -0.72 -1.66
CA LEU A 85 4.19 0.72 -1.77
C LEU A 85 4.53 0.96 -3.23
N THR A 86 3.53 1.39 -4.00
CA THR A 86 3.67 1.53 -5.45
C THR A 86 4.50 2.75 -5.84
N HIS A 87 4.65 3.70 -4.92
CA HIS A 87 5.27 4.99 -5.14
C HIS A 87 5.92 5.44 -3.83
N ALA A 88 7.06 6.14 -3.89
CA ALA A 88 7.78 6.56 -2.68
C ALA A 88 7.38 7.93 -2.14
N ASP A 89 6.43 8.62 -2.79
CA ASP A 89 5.93 9.89 -2.32
C ASP A 89 5.07 9.75 -1.06
N GLU A 90 5.09 10.79 -0.22
CA GLU A 90 4.33 10.82 1.04
C GLU A 90 2.83 10.62 0.80
N THR A 91 2.35 11.06 -0.36
CA THR A 91 0.96 10.92 -0.80
C THR A 91 0.53 9.47 -0.96
N HIS A 92 1.43 8.49 -0.95
CA HIS A 92 1.07 7.06 -1.02
C HIS A 92 1.47 6.30 0.25
N THR A 93 2.48 6.78 0.97
CA THR A 93 3.14 5.96 2.01
C THR A 93 2.99 6.47 3.43
N SER A 94 2.58 7.73 3.61
CA SER A 94 2.66 8.42 4.92
C SER A 94 1.82 7.79 6.04
N PHE A 95 0.82 6.96 5.69
CA PHE A 95 0.00 6.27 6.68
C PHE A 95 0.56 4.92 7.13
N PHE A 96 1.44 4.25 6.38
CA PHE A 96 2.01 2.96 6.80
C PHE A 96 2.62 2.99 8.22
N PRO A 97 3.55 3.91 8.56
CA PRO A 97 4.14 3.95 9.90
C PRO A 97 3.13 4.32 11.00
N LYS A 98 1.99 4.93 10.65
CA LYS A 98 0.93 5.32 11.60
C LYS A 98 -0.07 4.20 11.84
N VAL A 99 -0.44 3.49 10.77
CA VAL A 99 -1.36 2.33 10.81
C VAL A 99 -0.64 1.10 11.37
N PHE A 100 0.66 0.96 11.09
CA PHE A 100 1.50 -0.18 11.49
C PHE A 100 2.76 0.30 12.23
N PRO A 101 2.61 0.90 13.43
CA PRO A 101 3.75 1.44 14.15
C PRO A 101 4.72 0.33 14.58
N THR A 102 6.02 0.64 14.53
CA THR A 102 7.10 -0.26 14.97
C THR A 102 7.15 -0.43 16.49
N ASN A 103 6.54 0.50 17.23
CA ASN A 103 6.38 0.48 18.68
C ASN A 103 4.92 0.80 19.04
N PRO A 104 4.00 -0.17 18.94
CA PRO A 104 2.58 0.04 19.22
C PRO A 104 2.37 0.38 20.71
N ALA A 105 1.56 1.41 20.99
CA ALA A 105 1.15 1.70 22.37
C ALA A 105 0.24 0.58 22.90
N GLU A 106 0.50 0.08 24.11
CA GLU A 106 -0.30 -1.00 24.73
C GLU A 106 -1.79 -0.64 24.91
N THR A 107 -2.11 0.66 24.89
CA THR A 107 -3.47 1.18 25.04
C THR A 107 -4.24 1.29 23.73
N GLU A 108 -3.60 1.01 22.59
CA GLU A 108 -4.18 1.16 21.25
C GLU A 108 -4.26 -0.19 20.53
N THR A 109 -5.28 -0.34 19.69
CA THR A 109 -5.44 -1.51 18.82
C THR A 109 -4.94 -1.18 17.43
N TYR A 110 -4.06 -2.02 16.88
CA TYR A 110 -3.53 -1.89 15.52
C TYR A 110 -3.85 -3.15 14.71
N PRO A 111 -3.85 -3.07 13.37
CA PRO A 111 -4.19 -4.22 12.55
C PRO A 111 -3.16 -5.36 12.65
N ASN A 112 -3.63 -6.57 12.42
CA ASN A 112 -2.88 -7.80 12.66
C ASN A 112 -1.83 -8.08 11.57
N LEU A 113 -0.55 -8.12 11.96
CA LEU A 113 0.58 -8.45 11.08
C LEU A 113 1.14 -9.88 11.27
N SER A 114 0.42 -10.77 11.97
CA SER A 114 0.88 -12.13 12.26
C SER A 114 1.16 -12.94 10.98
N GLU A 115 0.38 -12.69 9.94
CA GLU A 115 0.47 -13.38 8.64
C GLU A 115 1.27 -12.59 7.59
N LEU A 116 1.86 -11.44 7.95
CA LEU A 116 2.57 -10.58 7.01
C LEU A 116 3.76 -11.33 6.43
N GLN A 117 3.68 -11.60 5.12
CA GLN A 117 4.71 -12.26 4.36
C GLN A 117 5.71 -11.23 3.85
N GLN A 118 5.26 -10.31 2.99
CA GLN A 118 6.14 -9.36 2.32
C GLN A 118 5.54 -7.94 2.18
N ILE A 119 6.46 -6.97 2.14
CA ILE A 119 6.21 -5.57 1.79
C ILE A 119 6.97 -5.28 0.49
N TYR A 120 6.27 -5.08 -0.61
CA TYR A 120 6.87 -4.72 -1.89
C TYR A 120 6.97 -3.20 -2.01
N HIS A 121 8.07 -2.70 -2.55
CA HIS A 121 8.32 -1.26 -2.63
C HIS A 121 9.21 -0.90 -3.83
N THR A 122 9.09 0.32 -4.37
CA THR A 122 9.78 0.74 -5.60
C THR A 122 11.18 1.28 -5.43
N CYS A 123 11.49 1.87 -4.27
CA CYS A 123 12.70 2.66 -4.12
C CYS A 123 13.67 2.07 -3.09
N PRO A 124 14.96 2.40 -3.15
CA PRO A 124 15.85 2.28 -2.00
C PRO A 124 15.26 2.97 -0.76
N PHE A 125 15.49 2.42 0.43
CA PHE A 125 14.85 2.90 1.67
C PHE A 125 15.13 4.38 1.97
N ASP A 126 16.35 4.83 1.70
CA ASP A 126 16.81 6.21 1.91
C ASP A 126 16.13 7.23 0.98
N ASN A 127 15.33 6.77 0.02
CA ASN A 127 14.54 7.62 -0.87
C ASN A 127 13.12 7.90 -0.37
N TYR A 128 12.64 7.21 0.68
CA TYR A 128 11.33 7.48 1.33
C TYR A 128 11.38 8.59 2.40
N SER A 129 12.41 9.44 2.39
CA SER A 129 12.52 10.58 3.32
C SER A 129 11.90 11.84 2.73
N PHE A 130 11.07 12.52 3.53
CA PHE A 130 10.26 13.67 3.14
C PHE A 130 10.72 14.98 3.77
N GLY A 131 10.66 16.06 3.01
CA GLY A 131 11.02 17.41 3.46
C GLY A 131 11.27 18.35 2.29
N SER A 132 10.30 19.22 2.01
CA SER A 132 10.35 20.19 0.90
C SER A 132 11.17 21.45 1.20
N CYS A 133 11.71 21.57 2.41
CA CYS A 133 12.50 22.72 2.85
C CYS A 133 13.89 22.32 3.33
N ASN A 134 14.92 22.97 2.77
CA ASN A 134 16.34 22.78 3.10
C ASN A 134 16.71 23.01 4.58
N SER A 135 15.79 23.51 5.40
CA SER A 135 16.01 23.86 6.81
C SER A 135 15.08 23.15 7.78
N CYS A 136 14.20 22.29 7.30
CA CYS A 136 13.27 21.56 8.15
C CYS A 136 13.86 20.19 8.51
N PRO A 137 13.54 19.65 9.70
CA PRO A 137 13.79 18.23 9.98
C PRO A 137 13.10 17.40 8.89
N GLN A 138 13.84 16.48 8.28
CA GLN A 138 13.22 15.52 7.36
C GLN A 138 12.36 14.54 8.14
N ASP A 139 11.16 14.25 7.64
CA ASP A 139 10.36 13.13 8.12
C ASP A 139 10.95 11.83 7.55
N THR A 140 11.48 11.01 8.44
CA THR A 140 12.09 9.72 8.13
C THR A 140 11.19 8.54 8.51
N SER A 141 9.95 8.78 8.95
CA SER A 141 9.10 7.74 9.55
C SER A 141 8.87 6.53 8.63
N VAL A 142 8.69 6.73 7.33
CA VAL A 142 8.53 5.64 6.36
C VAL A 142 9.85 4.90 6.15
N MET A 143 10.98 5.61 6.06
CA MET A 143 12.31 5.00 5.98
C MET A 143 12.60 4.14 7.22
N ASP A 144 12.34 4.67 8.41
CA ASP A 144 12.54 3.96 9.67
C ASP A 144 11.63 2.73 9.78
N TRP A 145 10.40 2.83 9.27
CA TRP A 145 9.46 1.70 9.20
C TRP A 145 9.89 0.61 8.22
N LEU A 146 10.38 0.98 7.03
CA LEU A 146 10.93 0.03 6.07
C LEU A 146 12.19 -0.66 6.62
N GLU A 147 13.09 0.10 7.24
CA GLU A 147 14.30 -0.44 7.87
C GLU A 147 13.97 -1.41 9.02
N TYR A 148 12.98 -1.08 9.85
CA TYR A 148 12.47 -2.00 10.89
C TYR A 148 11.95 -3.30 10.29
N ASN A 149 11.27 -3.23 9.13
CA ASN A 149 10.69 -4.38 8.44
C ASN A 149 11.61 -5.01 7.38
N LYS A 150 12.89 -4.64 7.30
CA LYS A 150 13.79 -5.00 6.17
C LYS A 150 13.92 -6.48 5.83
N GLN A 151 13.59 -7.37 6.76
CA GLN A 151 13.61 -8.83 6.53
C GLN A 151 12.39 -9.31 5.73
N LYS A 152 11.31 -8.50 5.69
CA LYS A 152 10.07 -8.77 4.97
C LYS A 152 9.91 -7.87 3.73
N THR A 153 10.79 -6.91 3.51
CA THR A 153 10.70 -6.01 2.37
C THR A 153 11.34 -6.62 1.12
N VAL A 154 10.72 -6.38 -0.04
CA VAL A 154 11.25 -6.71 -1.36
C VAL A 154 11.20 -5.47 -2.23
N MET A 155 12.37 -5.00 -2.66
CA MET A 155 12.46 -3.89 -3.60
C MET A 155 12.18 -4.40 -5.02
N VAL A 156 11.18 -3.82 -5.69
CA VAL A 156 10.79 -4.14 -7.06
C VAL A 156 11.35 -3.05 -7.97
N ASN A 157 12.67 -3.12 -8.22
CA ASN A 157 13.41 -2.07 -8.92
C ASN A 157 14.60 -2.63 -9.71
N ASP A 158 14.32 -3.37 -10.78
CA ASP A 158 15.38 -4.03 -11.56
C ASP A 158 15.31 -3.77 -13.07
N GLY A 159 14.40 -2.91 -13.57
CA GLY A 159 14.33 -2.70 -15.02
C GLY A 159 13.69 -3.85 -15.80
N GLU A 160 13.34 -4.96 -15.13
CA GLU A 160 12.81 -6.17 -15.75
C GLU A 160 11.61 -6.65 -14.90
N ALA A 161 10.38 -6.36 -15.31
CA ALA A 161 9.16 -6.73 -14.57
C ALA A 161 9.19 -8.21 -14.06
N CYS A 162 9.33 -8.40 -12.73
CA CYS A 162 9.97 -9.59 -12.18
C CYS A 162 9.06 -10.75 -11.74
N GLY A 163 9.58 -11.98 -11.91
CA GLY A 163 8.96 -13.29 -11.70
C GLY A 163 9.23 -13.94 -10.33
N THR A 164 8.75 -13.31 -9.25
CA THR A 164 9.06 -13.71 -7.86
C THR A 164 8.39 -15.02 -7.40
N ALA A 165 7.29 -15.45 -8.01
CA ALA A 165 6.44 -16.51 -7.44
C ALA A 165 7.07 -17.92 -7.53
N ALA A 166 7.61 -18.30 -8.69
CA ALA A 166 8.27 -19.60 -8.86
C ALA A 166 9.59 -19.71 -8.08
N CYS A 167 10.30 -18.60 -7.86
CA CYS A 167 11.53 -18.59 -7.08
C CYS A 167 11.26 -18.85 -5.59
N ILE A 168 10.20 -18.24 -5.04
CA ILE A 168 9.77 -18.44 -3.64
C ILE A 168 9.24 -19.87 -3.43
N ALA A 169 8.42 -20.38 -4.36
CA ALA A 169 7.85 -21.73 -4.28
C ALA A 169 8.93 -22.84 -4.26
N ASN A 170 10.13 -22.57 -4.79
CA ASN A 170 11.25 -23.50 -4.85
C ASN A 170 12.36 -23.23 -3.82
N GLY A 171 12.10 -22.40 -2.80
CA GLY A 171 13.05 -22.15 -1.71
C GLY A 171 14.26 -21.29 -2.10
N GLY A 172 14.12 -20.45 -3.13
CA GLY A 172 15.16 -19.53 -3.58
C GLY A 172 15.41 -18.37 -2.62
N ASP A 173 16.66 -17.90 -2.59
CA ASP A 173 17.07 -16.65 -1.92
C ASP A 173 16.56 -15.45 -2.74
N LEU A 174 15.65 -14.67 -2.18
CA LEU A 174 15.03 -13.50 -2.82
C LEU A 174 16.06 -12.49 -3.36
N LYS A 175 17.26 -12.43 -2.79
CA LYS A 175 18.35 -11.55 -3.27
C LYS A 175 19.00 -12.03 -4.57
N LYS A 176 18.65 -13.23 -5.04
CA LYS A 176 19.22 -13.90 -6.22
C LYS A 176 18.16 -14.27 -7.26
N CYS A 177 16.89 -14.03 -6.97
CA CYS A 177 15.82 -14.28 -7.92
C CYS A 177 15.93 -13.27 -9.07
N THR A 178 16.07 -13.77 -10.30
CA THR A 178 16.02 -12.97 -11.53
C THR A 178 14.73 -13.30 -12.28
N CYS A 179 14.27 -12.35 -13.08
CA CYS A 179 12.94 -12.29 -13.66
C CYS A 179 12.71 -13.34 -14.75
N SER A 180 12.41 -14.58 -14.36
CA SER A 180 12.03 -15.63 -15.31
C SER A 180 10.83 -16.46 -14.84
N ASP A 181 9.88 -16.55 -15.79
CA ASP A 181 8.81 -17.51 -16.02
C ASP A 181 7.63 -17.73 -15.04
N ASP A 182 7.55 -17.05 -13.88
CA ASP A 182 6.24 -16.93 -13.17
C ASP A 182 6.08 -15.58 -12.45
N ARG A 183 5.29 -14.69 -13.07
CA ARG A 183 5.14 -13.26 -12.70
C ARG A 183 4.07 -12.99 -11.65
N GLY A 184 3.29 -13.99 -11.27
CA GLY A 184 2.08 -13.79 -10.48
C GLY A 184 2.25 -14.10 -9.00
N ILE A 185 2.20 -13.09 -8.14
CA ILE A 185 2.05 -13.26 -6.69
C ILE A 185 0.64 -13.78 -6.42
N SER A 186 0.53 -14.98 -5.86
CA SER A 186 -0.75 -15.45 -5.32
C SER A 186 -1.10 -14.65 -4.07
N LEU A 187 -2.17 -13.86 -4.14
CA LEU A 187 -2.62 -13.06 -3.00
C LEU A 187 -3.32 -13.91 -1.94
N CYS A 188 -3.96 -15.00 -2.36
CA CYS A 188 -4.84 -15.81 -1.52
C CYS A 188 -4.38 -17.28 -1.51
N PRO A 189 -3.89 -17.82 -0.39
CA PRO A 189 -3.38 -19.20 -0.31
C PRO A 189 -4.37 -20.26 -0.78
N GLN A 190 -5.65 -20.07 -0.45
CA GLN A 190 -6.73 -21.01 -0.71
C GLN A 190 -7.23 -20.93 -2.16
N ASN A 191 -6.96 -19.80 -2.84
CA ASN A 191 -7.39 -19.49 -4.19
C ASN A 191 -6.18 -18.98 -5.01
N PRO A 192 -5.23 -19.87 -5.37
CA PRO A 192 -3.96 -19.48 -6.01
C PRO A 192 -4.11 -18.88 -7.42
N GLU A 193 -5.31 -18.95 -7.99
CA GLU A 193 -5.69 -18.26 -9.22
C GLU A 193 -5.93 -16.75 -9.03
N ILE A 194 -6.09 -16.26 -7.80
CA ILE A 194 -6.11 -14.84 -7.48
C ILE A 194 -4.67 -14.34 -7.46
N LYS A 195 -4.27 -13.75 -8.58
CA LYS A 195 -2.87 -13.39 -8.84
C LYS A 195 -2.69 -11.89 -9.04
N LEU A 196 -1.54 -11.42 -8.61
CA LEU A 196 -1.04 -10.10 -8.90
C LEU A 196 0.26 -10.19 -9.71
N ASP A 197 0.25 -9.65 -10.92
CA ASP A 197 1.42 -9.56 -11.76
C ASP A 197 1.94 -8.13 -11.81
N PHE A 198 3.22 -7.90 -11.52
CA PHE A 198 3.84 -6.62 -11.87
C PHE A 198 4.06 -6.59 -13.39
N ILE A 199 3.47 -5.61 -14.06
CA ILE A 199 3.53 -5.51 -15.53
C ILE A 199 4.39 -4.33 -16.00
N ALA A 200 4.60 -3.35 -15.15
CA ALA A 200 5.60 -2.30 -15.34
C ALA A 200 6.08 -1.78 -13.99
N ALA A 201 7.34 -1.38 -13.96
CA ALA A 201 7.92 -0.51 -12.95
C ALA A 201 8.71 0.53 -13.73
N SER A 202 8.67 1.79 -13.34
CA SER A 202 9.48 2.83 -13.98
C SER A 202 10.78 3.08 -13.20
N LEU A 203 11.83 3.45 -13.95
CA LEU A 203 13.19 2.92 -13.80
C LEU A 203 14.26 3.95 -13.42
N ASN A 204 13.85 5.11 -12.91
CA ASN A 204 14.78 6.16 -12.55
C ASN A 204 15.44 5.91 -11.18
N ASN A 205 15.30 4.70 -10.61
CA ASN A 205 15.87 4.26 -9.33
C ASN A 205 15.55 5.23 -8.18
N CYS A 206 14.46 5.97 -8.30
CA CYS A 206 14.09 7.00 -7.34
C CYS A 206 15.22 8.03 -7.18
N GLU A 207 15.90 8.36 -8.28
CA GLU A 207 16.95 9.36 -8.27
C GLU A 207 16.35 10.74 -7.97
N ARG A 208 17.00 11.41 -7.02
CA ARG A 208 16.70 12.80 -6.68
C ARG A 208 17.21 13.71 -7.79
N ASP A 209 16.43 14.71 -8.12
CA ASP A 209 16.85 15.74 -9.06
C ASP A 209 17.98 16.61 -8.48
N ARG A 210 18.47 17.57 -9.27
CA ARG A 210 19.54 18.49 -8.84
C ARG A 210 19.19 19.36 -7.63
N PHE A 211 17.93 19.38 -7.21
CA PHE A 211 17.43 20.09 -6.03
C PHE A 211 17.19 19.16 -4.83
N GLY A 212 17.56 17.87 -4.95
CA GLY A 212 17.35 16.87 -3.90
C GLY A 212 15.91 16.35 -3.83
N GLN A 213 15.04 16.73 -4.77
CA GLN A 213 13.66 16.29 -4.81
C GLN A 213 13.57 14.96 -5.54
N LEU A 214 12.89 14.01 -4.92
CA LEU A 214 12.56 12.76 -5.58
C LEU A 214 11.52 13.06 -6.67
N ASN A 215 11.79 12.69 -7.92
CA ASN A 215 10.75 12.70 -8.96
C ASN A 215 9.99 11.37 -8.88
N SER A 216 9.32 11.20 -7.76
CA SER A 216 8.59 9.99 -7.40
C SER A 216 7.58 9.63 -8.48
N ASP A 217 6.95 10.63 -9.11
CA ASP A 217 5.97 10.46 -10.20
C ASP A 217 6.50 9.65 -11.40
N LYS A 218 7.81 9.46 -11.50
CA LYS A 218 8.46 8.64 -12.52
C LYS A 218 8.78 7.24 -12.04
N ASP A 219 8.73 6.93 -10.77
CA ASP A 219 9.18 5.68 -10.15
C ASP A 219 8.01 5.00 -9.45
N SER A 220 7.09 4.50 -10.28
CA SER A 220 5.84 3.86 -9.86
C SER A 220 5.75 2.40 -10.30
N LEU A 221 5.08 1.56 -9.48
CA LEU A 221 4.65 0.21 -9.88
C LEU A 221 3.31 0.27 -10.60
N VAL A 222 3.19 -0.63 -11.57
CA VAL A 222 1.95 -1.00 -12.20
C VAL A 222 1.77 -2.49 -12.05
N ALA A 223 0.73 -2.87 -11.33
CA ALA A 223 0.35 -4.25 -11.11
C ALA A 223 -1.01 -4.56 -11.76
N LYS A 224 -1.15 -5.78 -12.27
CA LYS A 224 -2.40 -6.34 -12.76
C LYS A 224 -2.88 -7.39 -11.77
N LEU A 225 -3.99 -7.12 -11.14
CA LEU A 225 -4.77 -8.09 -10.39
C LEU A 225 -5.63 -8.91 -11.36
N SER A 226 -5.60 -10.23 -11.25
CA SER A 226 -6.35 -11.16 -12.11
C SER A 226 -7.04 -12.24 -11.28
N TRP A 227 -8.31 -12.52 -11.61
CA TRP A 227 -9.06 -13.67 -11.08
C TRP A 227 -10.14 -14.09 -12.07
N ASN A 228 -10.10 -15.34 -12.56
CA ASN A 228 -11.01 -15.83 -13.61
C ASN A 228 -11.05 -14.89 -14.84
N ASP A 229 -12.21 -14.32 -15.16
CA ASP A 229 -12.46 -13.35 -16.23
C ASP A 229 -12.34 -11.88 -15.77
N PHE A 230 -12.11 -11.65 -14.49
CA PHE A 230 -11.87 -10.33 -13.92
C PHE A 230 -10.38 -9.95 -13.99
N SER A 231 -10.12 -8.69 -14.31
CA SER A 231 -8.82 -8.08 -14.08
C SER A 231 -8.95 -6.61 -13.71
N MET A 232 -8.04 -6.14 -12.87
CA MET A 232 -7.95 -4.75 -12.44
C MET A 232 -6.51 -4.30 -12.47
N MET A 233 -6.31 -3.05 -12.87
CA MET A 233 -5.02 -2.38 -12.85
C MET A 233 -4.88 -1.61 -11.53
N LEU A 234 -3.75 -1.80 -10.85
CA LEU A 234 -3.34 -1.07 -9.66
C LEU A 234 -2.06 -0.32 -10.03
N MET A 235 -2.10 1.00 -9.96
CA MET A 235 -1.02 1.87 -10.43
C MET A 235 -0.75 2.95 -9.40
N GLY A 236 0.53 3.29 -9.23
CA GLY A 236 0.90 4.58 -8.62
C GLY A 236 0.84 5.72 -9.64
N ASP A 237 1.35 6.88 -9.25
CA ASP A 237 1.49 8.07 -10.10
C ASP A 237 2.49 7.78 -11.22
N ASN A 238 2.02 7.34 -12.39
CA ASN A 238 2.87 7.04 -13.54
C ASN A 238 2.87 8.22 -14.52
N LYS A 239 3.75 9.20 -14.31
CA LYS A 239 3.93 10.33 -15.24
C LYS A 239 5.01 10.03 -16.28
N SER A 240 4.72 10.41 -17.52
CA SER A 240 5.72 10.35 -18.60
C SER A 240 6.85 11.37 -18.33
N PRO A 241 8.13 11.02 -18.60
CA PRO A 241 9.27 11.88 -18.28
C PRO A 241 9.32 13.24 -18.99
N ASP A 242 8.46 13.48 -19.99
CA ASP A 242 8.47 14.68 -20.83
C ASP A 242 7.11 15.42 -20.95
N GLN A 243 6.10 15.08 -20.13
CA GLN A 243 4.79 15.75 -20.23
C GLN A 243 4.82 17.26 -19.88
N GLU A 244 5.85 17.74 -19.19
CA GLU A 244 6.03 19.18 -18.91
C GLU A 244 6.69 19.97 -20.06
N LYS A 245 7.18 19.31 -21.12
CA LYS A 245 7.84 20.01 -22.26
C LYS A 245 6.87 20.46 -23.36
N ILE A 246 5.57 20.27 -23.18
CA ILE A 246 4.54 20.84 -24.07
C ILE A 246 3.84 21.98 -23.33
N ARG A 247 4.49 23.15 -23.33
CA ARG A 247 3.85 24.45 -23.16
C ARG A 247 4.44 25.43 -24.16
#